data_AF-A0A938GVU8-F1
#
_entry.id   AF-A0A938GVU8-F1
#
_cell.length_a   1.000
_cell.length_b   1.000
_cell.length_c   1.000
_cell.angle_alpha   90.00
_cell.angle_beta   90.00
_cell.angle_gamma   90.00
#
_symmetry.space_group_name_H-M   'P 1'
#
loop_
_entity.id
_entity.type
_entity.pdbx_description
1 polymer ?
#
loop_
_entity_poly.entity_id
_entity_poly.type
_entity_poly.pdbx_seq_one_letter_code
_entity_poly.pdbx_strand_id
1 'polypeptide(L)'
;MNTGQSAAPIPVAAALVSVGGAPAPISHVLRAHQPAYVWYFCSGGSRANADDIQRQLDWHPAPRFIEVERFEELGPCYRELRRKLPEILAETKVSPAEVLVDYTGGTKTMSAALVLAASELFQQFSYVGGEQREKNGLGIVIEGRERTLYQGNPWADLAIREVERVRDLWAGCQFEAAARVLREVGPKVPHRLRFEAFAGLADGMAARHRLDFNDACRHLGPVAKQLPALFDGHDNYGLLDFVAGALRICSGCGSDRSNEVFLRELLDNTLRTAAQGRYEDAAARLYRAIEMQGQLWLAADTGGLFLNGRCKPGNVGRLPAILKELPFCQPAADGEIKLSLEQVYRVLATLGHQRSQHVVADLDGRDAAGRPASRWRAATEKRNTSILAHGVQPIGVDGFGQMKRIAAEFLAFDLEREAHPIPPLDPRWLE
;
A
#
# COMPACT_ATOMS: atom_id res chain seq x y z
N MET A 1 -19.18 22.58 -17.01
CA MET A 1 -20.62 22.47 -16.71
C MET A 1 -20.98 21.00 -16.78
N ASN A 2 -20.97 20.31 -15.63
CA ASN A 2 -21.34 18.91 -15.55
C ASN A 2 -22.74 18.85 -14.93
N THR A 3 -23.76 18.62 -15.76
CA THR A 3 -25.13 18.42 -15.30
C THR A 3 -25.19 17.08 -14.60
N GLY A 4 -25.14 17.11 -13.27
CA GLY A 4 -25.26 15.93 -12.42
C GLY A 4 -26.51 15.14 -12.78
N GLN A 5 -26.30 13.91 -13.25
CA GLN A 5 -27.34 12.89 -13.25
C GLN A 5 -27.74 12.67 -11.78
N SER A 6 -28.93 13.12 -11.43
CA SER A 6 -29.55 12.91 -10.12
C SER A 6 -29.69 11.40 -9.90
N ALA A 7 -28.80 10.81 -9.09
CA ALA A 7 -29.05 9.52 -8.49
C ALA A 7 -30.40 9.58 -7.75
N ALA A 8 -31.16 8.47 -7.76
CA ALA A 8 -32.38 8.38 -6.97
C ALA A 8 -32.06 8.71 -5.49
N PRO A 9 -32.92 9.46 -4.78
CA PRO A 9 -32.65 9.83 -3.39
C PRO A 9 -32.46 8.56 -2.56
N ILE A 10 -31.33 8.48 -1.86
CA ILE A 10 -31.03 7.35 -0.97
C ILE A 10 -32.08 7.40 0.15
N PRO A 11 -32.77 6.28 0.46
CA PRO A 11 -33.76 6.26 1.52
C PRO A 11 -33.14 6.61 2.88
N VAL A 12 -33.86 7.39 3.67
CA VAL A 12 -33.43 7.81 5.02
C VAL A 12 -34.15 6.94 6.04
N ALA A 13 -33.47 5.94 6.58
CA ALA A 13 -33.99 5.05 7.61
C ALA A 13 -33.84 5.63 9.03
N ALA A 14 -32.80 6.44 9.26
CA ALA A 14 -32.55 7.13 10.51
C ALA A 14 -32.10 8.58 10.29
N ALA A 15 -32.46 9.47 11.21
CA ALA A 15 -31.95 10.85 11.25
C ALA A 15 -31.18 11.10 12.55
N LEU A 16 -29.90 11.45 12.44
CA LEU A 16 -29.05 11.91 13.54
C LEU A 16 -29.07 13.44 13.57
N VAL A 17 -29.71 14.02 14.58
CA VAL A 17 -30.00 15.46 14.62
C VAL A 17 -29.40 16.10 15.88
N SER A 18 -28.65 17.20 15.72
CA SER A 18 -28.24 18.01 16.87
C SER A 18 -29.36 18.96 17.28
N VAL A 19 -29.65 19.05 18.59
CA VAL A 19 -30.77 19.83 19.14
C VAL A 19 -30.25 20.99 20.00
N GLY A 20 -30.82 22.17 19.79
CA GLY A 20 -30.53 23.38 20.56
C GLY A 20 -31.80 24.13 20.95
N GLY A 21 -31.74 25.46 21.01
CA GLY A 21 -32.87 26.30 21.43
C GLY A 21 -33.98 26.47 20.39
N ALA A 22 -33.77 26.08 19.13
CA ALA A 22 -34.73 26.26 18.04
C ALA A 22 -35.17 24.89 17.47
N PRO A 23 -36.37 24.39 17.83
CA PRO A 23 -36.83 23.06 17.43
C PRO A 23 -37.39 23.00 16.00
N ALA A 24 -37.96 24.10 15.48
CA ALA A 24 -38.67 24.12 14.20
C ALA A 24 -37.83 23.61 12.99
N PRO A 25 -36.55 23.98 12.82
CA PRO A 25 -35.73 23.46 11.72
C PRO A 25 -35.54 21.94 11.78
N ILE A 26 -35.42 21.38 12.98
CA ILE A 26 -35.26 19.93 13.17
C ILE A 26 -36.57 19.21 12.81
N SER A 27 -37.70 19.73 13.28
CA SER A 27 -39.03 19.20 12.92
C SER A 27 -39.27 19.22 11.41
N HIS A 28 -38.80 20.25 10.71
CA HIS A 28 -38.89 20.34 9.26
C HIS A 28 -38.18 19.17 8.55
N VAL A 29 -36.92 18.89 8.93
CA VAL A 29 -36.13 17.77 8.34
C VAL A 29 -36.77 16.43 8.65
N LEU A 30 -37.19 16.20 9.90
CA LEU A 30 -37.79 14.94 10.30
C LEU A 30 -39.10 14.67 9.56
N ARG A 31 -39.95 15.69 9.38
CA ARG A 31 -41.22 15.56 8.64
C ARG A 31 -41.01 15.32 7.14
N ALA A 32 -39.94 15.86 6.56
CA ALA A 32 -39.61 15.65 5.16
C ALA A 32 -39.20 14.20 4.85
N HIS A 33 -38.51 13.54 5.78
CA HIS A 33 -37.95 12.20 5.56
C HIS A 33 -38.72 11.06 6.24
N GLN A 34 -39.49 11.35 7.29
CA GLN A 34 -40.21 10.36 8.10
C GLN A 34 -39.38 9.11 8.45
N PRO A 35 -38.16 9.25 9.02
CA PRO A 35 -37.30 8.11 9.30
C PRO A 35 -37.92 7.17 10.34
N ALA A 36 -37.54 5.90 10.33
CA ALA A 36 -37.97 4.93 11.35
C ALA A 36 -37.29 5.18 12.71
N TYR A 37 -36.10 5.80 12.71
CA TYR A 37 -35.33 6.13 13.91
C TYR A 37 -34.93 7.60 13.95
N VAL A 38 -34.93 8.20 15.14
CA VAL A 38 -34.36 9.53 15.36
C VAL A 38 -33.33 9.47 16.48
N TRP A 39 -32.11 9.90 16.19
CA TRP A 39 -31.00 9.94 17.14
C TRP A 39 -30.73 11.39 17.49
N TYR A 40 -31.13 11.80 18.69
CA TYR A 40 -30.98 13.17 19.17
C TYR A 40 -29.63 13.35 19.84
N PHE A 41 -28.82 14.29 19.35
CA PHE A 41 -27.63 14.77 20.04
C PHE A 41 -27.93 16.10 20.73
N CYS A 42 -27.97 16.10 22.06
CA CYS A 42 -28.45 17.24 22.85
C CYS A 42 -27.61 17.46 24.11
N SER A 43 -27.65 18.67 24.65
CA SER A 43 -27.24 18.94 26.03
C SER A 43 -28.41 18.70 26.99
N GLY A 44 -28.15 18.59 28.29
CA GLY A 44 -29.21 18.52 29.30
C GLY A 44 -30.19 19.70 29.25
N GLY A 45 -29.72 20.91 28.91
CA GLY A 45 -30.58 22.09 28.74
C GLY A 45 -31.48 22.04 27.50
N SER A 46 -31.15 21.22 26.51
CA SER A 46 -31.93 21.05 25.26
C SER A 46 -32.66 19.71 25.19
N ARG A 47 -32.58 18.88 26.23
CA ARG A 47 -33.22 17.55 26.25
C ARG A 47 -34.74 17.65 26.16
N ALA A 48 -35.32 18.58 26.91
CA ALA A 48 -36.76 18.85 26.85
C ALA A 48 -37.24 19.18 25.43
N ASN A 49 -36.46 19.97 24.68
CA ASN A 49 -36.77 20.29 23.29
C ASN A 49 -36.74 19.04 22.39
N ALA A 50 -35.80 18.13 22.59
CA ALA A 50 -35.74 16.87 21.85
C ALA A 50 -36.95 15.98 22.15
N ASP A 51 -37.37 15.91 23.42
CA ASP A 51 -38.57 15.18 23.84
C ASP A 51 -39.86 15.83 23.29
N ASP A 52 -39.93 17.17 23.24
CA ASP A 52 -41.03 17.92 22.62
C ASP A 52 -41.13 17.64 21.11
N ILE A 53 -40.01 17.69 20.38
CA ILE A 53 -39.96 17.33 18.96
C ILE A 53 -40.49 15.91 18.78
N GLN A 54 -39.95 14.94 19.53
CA GLN A 54 -40.33 13.54 19.43
C GLN A 54 -41.83 13.30 19.67
N ARG A 55 -42.44 14.01 20.62
CA ARG A 55 -43.89 13.91 20.90
C ARG A 55 -44.77 14.42 19.76
N GLN A 56 -44.25 15.28 18.89
CA GLN A 56 -44.98 15.90 17.79
C GLN A 56 -44.79 15.17 16.44
N LEU A 57 -44.15 14.00 16.43
CA LEU A 57 -43.91 13.19 15.23
C LEU A 57 -45.00 12.13 15.07
N ASP A 58 -45.91 12.34 14.11
CA ASP A 58 -47.13 11.54 13.94
C ASP A 58 -46.89 10.09 13.49
N TRP A 59 -45.70 9.77 12.95
CA TRP A 59 -45.32 8.42 12.54
C TRP A 59 -44.53 7.65 13.62
N HIS A 60 -44.34 8.24 14.80
CA HIS A 60 -43.82 7.59 16.01
C HIS A 60 -42.47 6.88 15.81
N PRO A 61 -41.41 7.56 15.33
CA PRO A 61 -40.11 6.93 15.14
C PRO A 61 -39.47 6.54 16.47
N ALA A 62 -38.62 5.51 16.46
CA ALA A 62 -37.93 5.07 17.68
C ALA A 62 -36.79 6.04 18.06
N PRO A 63 -36.82 6.67 19.26
CA PRO A 63 -35.83 7.67 19.63
C PRO A 63 -34.58 7.03 20.28
N ARG A 64 -33.42 7.62 20.05
CA ARG A 64 -32.19 7.43 20.86
C ARG A 64 -31.66 8.80 21.25
N PHE A 65 -31.12 8.92 22.45
CA PHE A 65 -30.60 10.19 22.96
C PHE A 65 -29.13 10.05 23.32
N ILE A 66 -28.33 10.94 22.75
CA ILE A 66 -26.92 11.15 23.06
C ILE A 66 -26.87 12.49 23.79
N GLU A 67 -26.84 12.43 25.12
CA GLU A 67 -26.85 13.60 25.98
C GLU A 67 -25.43 13.92 26.46
N VAL A 68 -25.01 15.18 26.31
CA VAL A 68 -23.68 15.64 26.73
C VAL A 68 -23.77 16.79 27.73
N GLU A 69 -23.09 16.63 28.88
CA GLU A 69 -23.06 17.66 29.93
C GLU A 69 -22.18 18.85 29.52
N ARG A 70 -20.98 18.58 29.01
CA ARG A 70 -19.99 19.60 28.60
C ARG A 70 -20.17 19.99 27.13
N PHE A 71 -21.35 20.51 26.79
CA PHE A 71 -21.78 20.78 25.42
C PHE A 71 -21.09 21.98 24.74
N GLU A 72 -20.42 22.84 25.51
CA GLU A 72 -19.63 23.96 24.97
C GLU A 72 -18.20 23.55 24.60
N GLU A 73 -17.79 22.33 24.93
CA GLU A 73 -16.44 21.82 24.66
C GLU A 73 -16.42 20.74 23.57
N LEU A 74 -15.52 20.91 22.60
CA LEU A 74 -15.46 20.05 21.42
C LEU A 74 -15.08 18.60 21.78
N GLY A 75 -14.06 18.43 22.63
CA GLY A 75 -13.51 17.12 22.99
C GLY A 75 -14.50 16.19 23.71
N PRO A 76 -15.22 16.64 24.75
CA PRO A 76 -16.29 15.87 25.39
C PRO A 76 -17.42 15.49 24.41
N CYS A 77 -17.90 16.44 23.60
CA CYS A 77 -18.93 16.18 22.59
C CYS A 77 -18.50 15.09 21.58
N TYR A 78 -17.30 15.24 21.01
CA TYR A 78 -16.75 14.29 20.03
C TYR A 78 -16.59 12.89 20.62
N ARG A 79 -16.06 12.77 21.85
CA ARG A 79 -15.87 11.47 22.50
C ARG A 79 -17.19 10.75 22.78
N GLU A 80 -18.21 11.48 23.21
CA GLU A 80 -19.52 10.89 23.50
C GLU A 80 -20.21 10.38 22.23
N LEU A 81 -20.14 11.16 21.15
CA LEU A 81 -20.63 10.73 19.83
C LEU A 81 -19.88 9.49 19.31
N ARG A 82 -18.54 9.50 19.35
CA ARG A 82 -17.71 8.36 18.94
C ARG A 82 -17.99 7.09 19.74
N ARG A 83 -18.38 7.23 21.00
CA ARG A 83 -18.76 6.11 21.86
C ARG A 83 -20.16 5.60 21.53
N LYS A 84 -21.14 6.49 21.38
CA LYS A 84 -22.57 6.13 21.24
C LYS A 84 -22.99 5.71 19.84
N LEU A 85 -22.42 6.30 18.78
CA LEU A 85 -22.84 6.00 17.41
C LEU A 85 -22.64 4.53 17.02
N PRO A 86 -21.51 3.87 17.34
CA PRO A 86 -21.36 2.42 17.10
C PRO A 86 -22.34 1.57 17.91
N GLU A 87 -22.63 1.94 19.17
CA GLU A 87 -23.62 1.25 20.01
C GLU A 87 -25.02 1.30 19.35
N ILE A 88 -25.43 2.49 18.90
CA ILE A 88 -26.74 2.71 18.26
C ILE A 88 -26.84 2.00 16.90
N LEU A 89 -25.77 2.01 16.11
CA LEU A 89 -25.73 1.28 14.83
C LEU A 89 -25.87 -0.23 15.02
N ALA A 90 -25.16 -0.79 16.00
CA ALA A 90 -25.25 -2.21 16.32
C ALA A 90 -26.65 -2.61 16.83
N GLU A 91 -27.29 -1.74 17.62
CA GLU A 91 -28.63 -1.95 18.16
C GLU A 91 -29.71 -1.87 17.08
N THR A 92 -29.70 -0.79 16.27
CA THR A 92 -30.75 -0.50 15.29
C THR A 92 -30.59 -1.28 13.99
N LYS A 93 -29.38 -1.77 13.69
CA LYS A 93 -29.00 -2.43 12.43
C LYS A 93 -29.28 -1.58 11.18
N VAL A 94 -29.40 -0.26 11.34
CA VAL A 94 -29.55 0.67 10.23
C VAL A 94 -28.26 0.72 9.42
N SER A 95 -28.37 0.69 8.09
CA SER A 95 -27.21 0.86 7.23
C SER A 95 -26.65 2.28 7.40
N PRO A 96 -25.33 2.47 7.58
CA PRO A 96 -24.76 3.82 7.68
C PRO A 96 -25.02 4.69 6.43
N ALA A 97 -25.26 4.07 5.27
CA ALA A 97 -25.64 4.78 4.05
C ALA A 97 -27.07 5.39 4.11
N GLU A 98 -27.94 4.91 4.99
CA GLU A 98 -29.34 5.33 5.16
C GLU A 98 -29.54 6.31 6.33
N VAL A 99 -28.44 6.80 6.92
CA VAL A 99 -28.46 7.77 8.02
C VAL A 99 -28.27 9.17 7.46
N LEU A 100 -29.23 10.06 7.73
CA LEU A 100 -29.11 11.49 7.47
C LEU A 100 -28.58 12.20 8.73
N VAL A 101 -27.49 12.95 8.58
CA VAL A 101 -26.89 13.73 9.67
C VAL A 101 -27.26 15.19 9.53
N ASP A 102 -28.10 15.70 10.41
CA ASP A 102 -28.48 17.10 10.45
C ASP A 102 -27.78 17.84 11.60
N TYR A 103 -26.94 18.80 11.25
CA TYR A 103 -26.14 19.57 12.20
C TYR A 103 -26.68 20.99 12.42
N THR A 104 -27.96 21.22 12.13
CA THR A 104 -28.62 22.53 12.20
C THR A 104 -28.72 23.07 13.62
N GLY A 105 -29.14 22.22 14.57
CA GLY A 105 -29.40 22.64 15.94
C GLY A 105 -28.19 22.48 16.85
N GLY A 106 -28.31 22.98 18.07
CA GLY A 106 -27.25 22.92 19.09
C GLY A 106 -26.28 24.11 19.01
N THR A 107 -25.24 24.08 19.84
CA THR A 107 -24.17 25.08 19.78
C THR A 107 -23.27 24.82 18.57
N LYS A 108 -22.48 25.83 18.16
CA LYS A 108 -21.45 25.64 17.13
C LYS A 108 -20.50 24.50 17.48
N THR A 109 -20.18 24.34 18.77
CA THR A 109 -19.33 23.25 19.26
C THR A 109 -19.99 21.88 19.07
N MET A 110 -21.28 21.75 19.36
CA MET A 110 -22.03 20.53 19.14
C MET A 110 -22.13 20.19 17.65
N SER A 111 -22.48 21.15 16.80
CA SER A 111 -22.54 20.93 15.35
C SER A 111 -21.17 20.51 14.79
N ALA A 112 -20.08 21.16 15.23
CA ALA A 112 -18.72 20.77 14.82
C ALA A 112 -18.35 19.36 15.30
N ALA A 113 -18.64 19.02 16.56
CA ALA A 113 -18.39 17.68 17.09
C ALA A 113 -19.19 16.60 16.34
N LEU A 114 -20.46 16.90 16.03
CA LEU A 114 -21.34 16.03 15.26
C LEU A 114 -20.76 15.76 13.88
N VAL A 115 -20.42 16.81 13.12
CA VAL A 115 -19.83 16.65 11.79
C VAL A 115 -18.54 15.83 11.85
N LEU A 116 -17.63 16.12 12.79
CA LEU A 116 -16.37 15.40 12.94
C LEU A 116 -16.55 13.90 13.27
N ALA A 117 -17.47 13.58 14.17
CA ALA A 117 -17.72 12.18 14.56
C ALA A 117 -18.51 11.42 13.48
N ALA A 118 -19.46 12.09 12.84
CA ALA A 118 -20.36 11.52 11.84
C ALA A 118 -19.67 11.29 10.49
N SER A 119 -18.71 12.13 10.09
CA SER A 119 -18.04 12.04 8.78
C SER A 119 -17.30 10.72 8.57
N GLU A 120 -16.91 10.04 9.64
CA GLU A 120 -16.25 8.73 9.55
C GLU A 120 -17.23 7.57 9.27
N LEU A 121 -18.53 7.78 9.46
CA LEU A 121 -19.55 6.73 9.48
C LEU A 121 -20.64 6.93 8.42
N PHE A 122 -21.03 8.16 8.15
CA PHE A 122 -22.24 8.47 7.38
C PHE A 122 -21.92 9.27 6.12
N GLN A 123 -22.77 9.15 5.09
CA GLN A 123 -22.54 9.76 3.78
C GLN A 123 -23.46 10.94 3.48
N GLN A 124 -24.57 11.09 4.21
CA GLN A 124 -25.59 12.10 3.96
C GLN A 124 -25.59 13.15 5.07
N PHE A 125 -25.40 14.42 4.70
CA PHE A 125 -25.42 15.55 5.62
C PHE A 125 -26.46 16.58 5.20
N SER A 126 -27.10 17.22 6.18
CA SER A 126 -28.01 18.34 5.96
C SER A 126 -27.77 19.49 6.94
N TYR A 127 -28.10 20.69 6.46
CA TYR A 127 -28.21 21.89 7.26
C TYR A 127 -29.42 22.68 6.81
N VAL A 128 -30.27 23.09 7.74
CA VAL A 128 -31.42 23.95 7.44
C VAL A 128 -31.01 25.41 7.59
N GLY A 129 -30.96 26.08 6.44
CA GLY A 129 -30.86 27.53 6.37
C GLY A 129 -32.24 28.18 6.22
N GLY A 130 -32.25 29.50 6.03
CA GLY A 130 -33.45 30.24 5.63
C GLY A 130 -33.05 31.53 4.91
N GLU A 131 -33.84 31.93 3.92
CA GLU A 131 -33.60 33.17 3.15
C GLU A 131 -33.83 34.44 3.99
N GLN A 132 -34.65 34.33 5.04
CA GLN A 132 -34.85 35.38 6.03
C GLN A 132 -34.64 34.84 7.44
N ARG A 133 -33.82 35.57 8.19
CA ARG A 133 -33.57 35.34 9.61
C ARG A 133 -34.01 36.57 10.38
N GLU A 134 -34.39 36.38 11.63
CA GLU A 134 -34.60 37.47 12.56
C GLU A 134 -33.35 38.37 12.67
N LYS A 135 -33.47 39.55 13.29
CA LYS A 135 -32.35 40.49 13.50
C LYS A 135 -31.54 40.78 12.23
N ASN A 136 -32.20 41.21 11.16
CA ASN A 136 -31.58 41.59 9.88
C ASN A 136 -30.64 40.51 9.29
N GLY A 137 -31.00 39.23 9.39
CA GLY A 137 -30.20 38.14 8.80
C GLY A 137 -29.28 37.40 9.77
N LEU A 138 -29.17 37.82 11.04
CA LEU A 138 -28.24 37.25 12.03
C LEU A 138 -28.91 36.35 13.10
N GLY A 139 -30.23 36.36 13.17
CA GLY A 139 -31.04 35.60 14.14
C GLY A 139 -31.43 34.19 13.66
N ILE A 140 -32.44 33.62 14.32
CA ILE A 140 -33.01 32.31 13.98
C ILE A 140 -33.78 32.44 12.65
N VAL A 141 -33.87 31.33 11.89
CA VAL A 141 -34.69 31.26 10.67
C VAL A 141 -36.16 31.48 11.01
N ILE A 142 -36.84 32.32 10.23
CA ILE A 142 -38.27 32.58 10.40
C ILE A 142 -39.05 31.32 10.00
N GLU A 143 -39.98 30.90 10.85
CA GLU A 143 -40.84 29.72 10.64
C GLU A 143 -41.55 29.77 9.28
N GLY A 144 -41.48 28.67 8.52
CA GLY A 144 -42.05 28.54 7.18
C GLY A 144 -41.15 29.03 6.04
N ARG A 145 -39.92 29.48 6.32
CA ARG A 145 -38.92 29.86 5.31
C ARG A 145 -37.63 29.04 5.36
N GLU A 146 -37.73 27.83 5.92
CA GLU A 146 -36.66 26.86 5.97
C GLU A 146 -36.28 26.36 4.57
N ARG A 147 -34.99 26.20 4.33
CA ARG A 147 -34.45 25.52 3.15
C ARG A 147 -33.37 24.53 3.58
N THR A 148 -33.62 23.25 3.35
CA THR A 148 -32.64 22.18 3.61
C THR A 148 -31.56 22.17 2.54
N LEU A 149 -30.30 22.30 2.97
CA LEU A 149 -29.11 22.16 2.14
C LEU A 149 -28.51 20.77 2.36
N TYR A 150 -28.71 19.88 1.39
CA TYR A 150 -28.08 18.57 1.39
C TYR A 150 -26.63 18.67 0.92
N GLN A 151 -25.75 17.99 1.63
CA GLN A 151 -24.31 18.00 1.42
C GLN A 151 -23.79 16.57 1.44
N GLY A 152 -22.78 16.31 0.60
CA GLY A 152 -22.02 15.07 0.67
C GLY A 152 -21.10 15.05 1.89
N ASN A 153 -20.58 13.87 2.21
CA ASN A 153 -19.65 13.71 3.32
C ASN A 153 -18.38 14.56 3.13
N PRO A 154 -18.03 15.46 4.08
CA PRO A 154 -16.79 16.22 4.02
C PRO A 154 -15.54 15.32 4.16
N TRP A 155 -15.71 14.04 4.52
CA TRP A 155 -14.63 13.06 4.54
C TRP A 155 -13.97 12.86 3.17
N ALA A 156 -14.68 13.10 2.06
CA ALA A 156 -14.07 13.07 0.73
C ALA A 156 -12.87 14.06 0.66
N ASP A 157 -12.97 15.20 1.33
CA ASP A 157 -11.89 16.19 1.44
C ASP A 157 -10.87 15.86 2.56
N LEU A 158 -11.29 15.15 3.61
CA LEU A 158 -10.37 14.68 4.68
C LEU A 158 -9.54 13.45 4.28
N ALA A 159 -10.01 12.67 3.31
CA ALA A 159 -9.30 11.52 2.74
C ALA A 159 -7.95 11.91 2.13
N ILE A 160 -7.74 13.19 1.81
CA ILE A 160 -6.45 13.76 1.38
C ILE A 160 -5.33 13.34 2.35
N ARG A 161 -5.56 13.41 3.68
CA ARG A 161 -4.55 13.04 4.68
C ARG A 161 -4.19 11.55 4.63
N GLU A 162 -5.18 10.69 4.41
CA GLU A 162 -4.93 9.25 4.31
C GLU A 162 -4.27 8.90 2.97
N VAL A 163 -4.60 9.59 1.89
CA VAL A 163 -3.92 9.48 0.60
C VAL A 163 -2.46 9.94 0.70
N GLU A 164 -2.19 11.04 1.40
CA GLU A 164 -0.83 11.50 1.73
C GLU A 164 -0.08 10.46 2.55
N ARG A 165 -0.72 9.87 3.56
CA ARG A 165 -0.14 8.77 4.35
C ARG A 165 0.19 7.55 3.47
N VAL A 166 -0.71 7.16 2.57
CA VAL A 166 -0.48 6.06 1.62
C VAL A 166 0.71 6.40 0.70
N ARG A 167 0.82 7.65 0.23
CA ARG A 167 1.95 8.12 -0.58
C ARG A 167 3.28 8.01 0.16
N ASP A 168 3.33 8.40 1.43
CA ASP A 168 4.55 8.33 2.24
C ASP A 168 4.96 6.86 2.51
N LEU A 169 3.98 6.00 2.82
CA LEU A 169 4.21 4.56 2.96
C LEU A 169 4.70 3.94 1.65
N TRP A 170 4.11 4.32 0.51
CA TRP A 170 4.49 3.84 -0.81
C TRP A 170 5.93 4.26 -1.18
N ALA A 171 6.29 5.53 -0.93
CA ALA A 171 7.65 6.02 -1.14
C ALA A 171 8.69 5.25 -0.30
N GLY A 172 8.32 4.84 0.90
CA GLY A 172 9.13 3.96 1.76
C GLY A 172 9.05 2.47 1.42
N CYS A 173 8.41 2.08 0.32
CA CYS A 173 8.14 0.68 -0.06
C CYS A 173 7.40 -0.14 1.01
N GLN A 174 6.66 0.52 1.91
CA GLN A 174 5.83 -0.11 2.95
C GLN A 174 4.46 -0.48 2.36
N PHE A 175 4.48 -1.29 1.31
CA PHE A 175 3.31 -1.57 0.49
C PHE A 175 2.21 -2.33 1.26
N GLU A 176 2.55 -3.25 2.18
CA GLU A 176 1.52 -3.91 3.01
C GLU A 176 0.77 -2.92 3.91
N ALA A 177 1.49 -1.93 4.46
CA ALA A 177 0.89 -0.89 5.29
C ALA A 177 0.00 0.04 4.45
N ALA A 178 0.48 0.44 3.26
CA ALA A 178 -0.30 1.22 2.30
C ALA A 178 -1.60 0.50 1.89
N ALA A 179 -1.52 -0.80 1.59
CA ALA A 179 -2.68 -1.63 1.26
C ALA A 179 -3.71 -1.69 2.40
N ARG A 180 -3.27 -1.69 3.67
CA ARG A 180 -4.17 -1.68 4.83
C ARG A 180 -4.92 -0.36 4.94
N VAL A 181 -4.23 0.77 4.81
CA VAL A 181 -4.84 2.10 4.85
C VAL A 181 -5.85 2.25 3.71
N LEU A 182 -5.50 1.84 2.49
CA LEU A 182 -6.41 1.89 1.34
C LEU A 182 -7.72 1.12 1.56
N ARG A 183 -7.65 -0.08 2.17
CA ARG A 183 -8.85 -0.87 2.52
C ARG A 183 -9.67 -0.24 3.65
N GLU A 184 -9.03 0.44 4.60
CA GLU A 184 -9.72 1.14 5.68
C GLU A 184 -10.47 2.39 5.16
N VAL A 185 -9.89 3.08 4.18
CA VAL A 185 -10.44 4.31 3.60
C VAL A 185 -11.49 4.03 2.53
N GLY A 186 -11.31 2.99 1.71
CA GLY A 186 -12.18 2.69 0.56
C GLY A 186 -13.69 2.71 0.84
N PRO A 187 -14.19 2.13 1.95
CA PRO A 187 -15.62 2.16 2.30
C PRO A 187 -16.17 3.56 2.66
N LYS A 188 -15.29 4.54 2.94
CA LYS A 188 -15.66 5.87 3.44
C LYS A 188 -15.69 6.94 2.33
N VAL A 189 -15.25 6.60 1.11
CA VAL A 189 -15.08 7.54 -0.01
C VAL A 189 -15.95 7.16 -1.23
N PRO A 190 -16.34 8.13 -2.09
CA PRO A 190 -17.19 7.86 -3.26
C PRO A 190 -16.59 6.88 -4.27
N HIS A 191 -15.27 6.91 -4.47
CA HIS A 191 -14.55 6.07 -5.45
C HIS A 191 -14.03 4.75 -4.87
N ARG A 192 -14.86 4.06 -4.08
CA ARG A 192 -14.51 2.81 -3.38
C ARG A 192 -13.75 1.78 -4.23
N LEU A 193 -14.22 1.52 -5.46
CA LEU A 193 -13.60 0.54 -6.35
C LEU A 193 -12.16 0.91 -6.76
N ARG A 194 -11.84 2.21 -6.85
CA ARG A 194 -10.46 2.67 -7.09
C ARG A 194 -9.58 2.31 -5.89
N PHE A 195 -10.02 2.64 -4.67
CA PHE A 195 -9.28 2.30 -3.45
C PHE A 195 -9.06 0.79 -3.28
N GLU A 196 -10.05 -0.03 -3.62
CA GLU A 196 -9.93 -1.50 -3.61
C GLU A 196 -8.91 -2.00 -4.65
N ALA A 197 -8.95 -1.49 -5.88
CA ALA A 197 -7.96 -1.83 -6.91
C ALA A 197 -6.54 -1.40 -6.51
N PHE A 198 -6.40 -0.21 -5.90
CA PHE A 198 -5.14 0.30 -5.39
C PHE A 198 -4.60 -0.50 -4.19
N ALA A 199 -5.47 -0.99 -3.32
CA ALA A 199 -5.06 -1.91 -2.27
C ALA A 199 -4.50 -3.21 -2.87
N GLY A 200 -5.15 -3.74 -3.90
CA GLY A 200 -4.66 -4.90 -4.65
C GLY A 200 -3.32 -4.64 -5.36
N LEU A 201 -3.13 -3.45 -5.91
CA LEU A 201 -1.85 -3.03 -6.48
C LEU A 201 -0.76 -3.02 -5.39
N ALA A 202 -1.04 -2.42 -4.24
CA ALA A 202 -0.11 -2.38 -3.12
C ALA A 202 0.23 -3.78 -2.60
N ASP A 203 -0.73 -4.71 -2.48
CA ASP A 203 -0.43 -6.11 -2.16
C ASP A 203 0.51 -6.77 -3.18
N GLY A 204 0.24 -6.54 -4.47
CA GLY A 204 1.07 -7.07 -5.55
C GLY A 204 2.50 -6.53 -5.51
N MET A 205 2.66 -5.25 -5.18
CA MET A 205 3.97 -4.62 -5.00
C MET A 205 4.67 -5.10 -3.73
N ALA A 206 3.95 -5.32 -2.63
CA ALA A 206 4.47 -5.98 -1.43
C ALA A 206 5.03 -7.37 -1.77
N ALA A 207 4.24 -8.21 -2.43
CA ALA A 207 4.61 -9.55 -2.86
C ALA A 207 5.85 -9.55 -3.78
N ARG A 208 5.90 -8.62 -4.75
CA ARG A 208 7.08 -8.40 -5.60
C ARG A 208 8.31 -8.02 -4.76
N HIS A 209 8.14 -7.11 -3.79
CA HIS A 209 9.24 -6.64 -2.94
C HIS A 209 9.82 -7.76 -2.05
N ARG A 210 8.99 -8.71 -1.59
CA ARG A 210 9.42 -9.94 -0.88
C ARG A 210 9.85 -11.08 -1.82
N LEU A 211 9.93 -10.83 -3.12
CA LEU A 211 10.32 -11.78 -4.18
C LEU A 211 9.40 -13.01 -4.32
N ASP A 212 8.13 -12.88 -3.88
CA ASP A 212 7.09 -13.89 -4.07
C ASP A 212 6.30 -13.56 -5.34
N PHE A 213 6.86 -13.91 -6.48
CA PHE A 213 6.32 -13.52 -7.78
C PHE A 213 4.99 -14.21 -8.12
N ASN A 214 4.75 -15.41 -7.58
CA ASN A 214 3.48 -16.11 -7.75
C ASN A 214 2.36 -15.34 -7.04
N ASP A 215 2.61 -14.92 -5.80
CA ASP A 215 1.66 -14.10 -5.06
C ASP A 215 1.50 -12.70 -5.69
N ALA A 216 2.59 -12.10 -6.18
CA ALA A 216 2.55 -10.82 -6.88
C ALA A 216 1.64 -10.90 -8.12
N CYS A 217 1.78 -11.94 -8.95
CA CYS A 217 0.91 -12.14 -10.11
C CYS A 217 -0.55 -12.40 -9.73
N ARG A 218 -0.81 -13.09 -8.61
CA ARG A 218 -2.17 -13.33 -8.09
C ARG A 218 -2.89 -12.03 -7.73
N HIS A 219 -2.17 -11.04 -7.22
CA HIS A 219 -2.70 -9.72 -6.89
C HIS A 219 -2.73 -8.76 -8.10
N LEU A 220 -1.65 -8.69 -8.88
CA LEU A 220 -1.52 -7.75 -10.01
C LEU A 220 -2.40 -8.14 -11.21
N GLY A 221 -2.66 -9.43 -11.43
CA GLY A 221 -3.47 -9.92 -12.55
C GLY A 221 -4.90 -9.37 -12.56
N PRO A 222 -5.68 -9.48 -11.46
CA PRO A 222 -6.99 -8.86 -11.35
C PRO A 222 -6.96 -7.34 -11.50
N VAL A 223 -5.99 -6.67 -10.88
CA VAL A 223 -5.84 -5.20 -10.94
C VAL A 223 -5.61 -4.73 -12.38
N ALA A 224 -4.70 -5.40 -13.12
CA ALA A 224 -4.43 -5.08 -14.52
C ALA A 224 -5.66 -5.21 -15.43
N LYS A 225 -6.62 -6.08 -15.08
CA LYS A 225 -7.88 -6.24 -15.81
C LYS A 225 -8.94 -5.21 -15.40
N GLN A 226 -8.96 -4.82 -14.13
CA GLN A 226 -9.97 -3.91 -13.58
C GLN A 226 -9.67 -2.44 -13.88
N LEU A 227 -8.41 -2.03 -13.78
CA LEU A 227 -8.02 -0.62 -13.92
C LEU A 227 -8.45 0.03 -15.24
N PRO A 228 -8.31 -0.60 -16.43
CA PRO A 228 -8.77 0.03 -17.67
C PRO A 228 -10.25 0.45 -17.62
N ALA A 229 -11.13 -0.34 -17.01
CA ALA A 229 -12.54 0.00 -16.88
C ALA A 229 -12.79 1.12 -15.86
N LEU A 230 -11.98 1.23 -14.80
CA LEU A 230 -12.10 2.28 -13.78
C LEU A 230 -11.60 3.67 -14.25
N PHE A 231 -10.88 3.70 -15.36
CA PHE A 231 -10.27 4.89 -15.97
C PHE A 231 -10.75 5.13 -17.41
N ASP A 232 -11.86 4.52 -17.83
CA ASP A 232 -12.45 4.65 -19.17
C ASP A 232 -11.45 4.38 -20.32
N GLY A 233 -10.47 3.49 -20.07
CA GLY A 233 -9.41 3.14 -21.02
C GLY A 233 -8.28 4.18 -21.15
N HIS A 234 -8.34 5.30 -20.43
CA HIS A 234 -7.30 6.32 -20.45
C HIS A 234 -6.18 5.99 -19.46
N ASP A 235 -4.94 5.87 -19.93
CA ASP A 235 -3.77 5.82 -19.05
C ASP A 235 -3.36 7.23 -18.61
N ASN A 236 -4.21 7.84 -17.78
CA ASN A 236 -3.90 9.12 -17.17
C ASN A 236 -2.83 8.89 -16.09
N TYR A 237 -1.67 9.53 -16.27
CA TYR A 237 -0.56 9.51 -15.30
C TYR A 237 0.20 8.18 -15.19
N GLY A 238 0.21 7.36 -16.25
CA GLY A 238 1.12 6.20 -16.42
C GLY A 238 0.84 5.00 -15.50
N LEU A 239 -0.35 4.93 -14.92
CA LEU A 239 -0.76 3.87 -14.01
C LEU A 239 -0.92 2.53 -14.73
N LEU A 240 -1.58 2.51 -15.89
CA LEU A 240 -1.85 1.27 -16.62
C LEU A 240 -0.55 0.66 -17.14
N ASP A 241 0.33 1.49 -17.71
CA ASP A 241 1.67 1.09 -18.14
C ASP A 241 2.51 0.58 -16.96
N PHE A 242 2.44 1.23 -15.80
CA PHE A 242 3.12 0.78 -14.59
C PHE A 242 2.63 -0.60 -14.14
N VAL A 243 1.31 -0.80 -14.00
CA VAL A 243 0.74 -2.09 -13.56
C VAL A 243 1.04 -3.20 -14.56
N ALA A 244 0.92 -2.93 -15.86
CA ALA A 244 1.26 -3.88 -16.91
C ALA A 244 2.76 -4.24 -16.89
N GLY A 245 3.63 -3.25 -16.68
CA GLY A 245 5.07 -3.45 -16.52
C GLY A 245 5.41 -4.29 -15.29
N ALA A 246 4.81 -3.99 -14.14
CA ALA A 246 5.00 -4.76 -12.91
C ALA A 246 4.56 -6.21 -13.07
N LEU A 247 3.39 -6.45 -13.67
CA LEU A 247 2.90 -7.80 -13.94
C LEU A 247 3.83 -8.57 -14.89
N ARG A 248 4.35 -7.91 -15.94
CA ARG A 248 5.31 -8.51 -16.88
C ARG A 248 6.60 -8.94 -16.19
N ILE A 249 7.16 -8.08 -15.33
CA ILE A 249 8.37 -8.38 -14.55
C ILE A 249 8.12 -9.58 -13.63
N CYS A 250 7.05 -9.55 -12.83
CA CYS A 250 6.71 -10.65 -11.92
C CYS A 250 6.49 -11.97 -12.67
N SER A 251 5.79 -11.93 -13.81
CA SER A 251 5.55 -13.11 -14.64
C SER A 251 6.85 -13.67 -15.23
N GLY A 252 7.77 -12.79 -15.65
CA GLY A 252 9.10 -13.18 -16.13
C GLY A 252 10.00 -13.76 -15.04
N CYS A 253 9.76 -13.44 -13.77
CA CYS A 253 10.52 -13.97 -12.64
C CYS A 253 9.99 -15.32 -12.12
N GLY A 254 8.73 -15.68 -12.43
CA GLY A 254 8.05 -16.87 -11.90
C GLY A 254 8.54 -18.23 -12.42
N SER A 255 9.69 -18.30 -13.11
CA SER A 255 10.26 -19.56 -13.59
C SER A 255 11.17 -20.22 -12.55
N ASP A 256 11.19 -21.55 -12.48
CA ASP A 256 12.11 -22.33 -11.61
C ASP A 256 13.61 -22.18 -11.98
N ARG A 257 13.93 -21.36 -12.98
CA ARG A 257 15.27 -21.17 -13.52
C ARG A 257 15.72 -19.73 -13.32
N SER A 258 17.01 -19.57 -13.06
CA SER A 258 17.66 -18.25 -13.16
C SER A 258 17.48 -17.71 -14.57
N ASN A 259 17.06 -16.45 -14.70
CA ASN A 259 16.87 -15.76 -15.96
C ASN A 259 17.25 -14.27 -15.81
N GLU A 260 17.43 -13.57 -16.93
CA GLU A 260 17.87 -12.17 -16.92
C GLU A 260 16.86 -11.21 -16.29
N VAL A 261 15.55 -11.48 -16.43
CA VAL A 261 14.49 -10.68 -15.82
C VAL A 261 14.57 -10.79 -14.29
N PHE A 262 14.75 -11.99 -13.76
CA PHE A 262 14.89 -12.20 -12.33
C PHE A 262 16.20 -11.61 -11.79
N LEU A 263 17.32 -11.77 -12.51
CA LEU A 263 18.56 -11.11 -12.13
C LEU A 263 18.35 -9.60 -12.02
N ARG A 264 17.71 -8.99 -13.03
CA ARG A 264 17.44 -7.56 -13.04
C ARG A 264 16.52 -7.13 -11.90
N GLU A 265 15.42 -7.84 -11.66
CA GLU A 265 14.51 -7.57 -10.54
C GLU A 265 15.22 -7.69 -9.19
N LEU A 266 16.15 -8.64 -9.04
CA LEU A 266 16.92 -8.81 -7.82
C LEU A 266 17.90 -7.65 -7.57
N LEU A 267 18.48 -7.07 -8.64
CA LEU A 267 19.30 -5.87 -8.55
C LEU A 267 18.46 -4.63 -8.19
N ASP A 268 17.31 -4.43 -8.83
CA ASP A 268 16.41 -3.32 -8.51
C ASP A 268 15.89 -3.44 -7.07
N ASN A 269 15.52 -4.66 -6.65
CA ASN A 269 15.07 -4.96 -5.28
C ASN A 269 16.19 -4.74 -4.24
N THR A 270 17.45 -5.03 -4.60
CA THR A 270 18.62 -4.72 -3.76
C THR A 270 18.69 -3.23 -3.46
N LEU A 271 18.52 -2.37 -4.48
CA LEU A 271 18.57 -0.92 -4.31
C LEU A 271 17.38 -0.40 -3.48
N ARG A 272 16.16 -0.87 -3.75
CA ARG A 272 14.97 -0.54 -2.95
C ARG A 272 15.13 -0.91 -1.48
N THR A 273 15.69 -2.08 -1.21
CA THR A 273 15.92 -2.57 0.15
C THR A 273 17.00 -1.74 0.86
N ALA A 274 18.07 -1.35 0.15
CA ALA A 274 19.10 -0.48 0.72
C ALA A 274 18.59 0.93 1.02
N ALA A 275 17.69 1.47 0.19
CA ALA A 275 17.06 2.77 0.43
C ALA A 275 16.19 2.79 1.71
N GLN A 276 15.72 1.63 2.18
CA GLN A 276 15.04 1.49 3.48
C GLN A 276 16.00 1.40 4.68
N GLY A 277 17.32 1.52 4.46
CA GLY A 277 18.33 1.32 5.50
C GLY A 277 18.56 -0.15 5.88
N ARG A 278 17.96 -1.11 5.15
CA ARG A 278 18.09 -2.55 5.40
C ARG A 278 19.30 -3.14 4.68
N TYR A 279 20.49 -2.69 5.04
CA TYR A 279 21.73 -3.02 4.32
C TYR A 279 22.11 -4.51 4.38
N GLU A 280 21.81 -5.19 5.48
CA GLU A 280 22.00 -6.64 5.63
C GLU A 280 21.19 -7.43 4.59
N ASP A 281 19.91 -7.09 4.47
CA ASP A 281 18.98 -7.68 3.51
C ASP A 281 19.34 -7.36 2.06
N ALA A 282 19.80 -6.14 1.81
CA ALA A 282 20.28 -5.70 0.50
C ALA A 282 21.57 -6.44 0.10
N ALA A 283 22.51 -6.63 1.03
CA ALA A 283 23.74 -7.38 0.78
C ALA A 283 23.47 -8.85 0.44
N ALA A 284 22.51 -9.49 1.12
CA ALA A 284 22.09 -10.86 0.81
C ALA A 284 21.50 -10.98 -0.61
N ARG A 285 20.67 -10.00 -1.02
CA ARG A 285 20.12 -9.94 -2.39
C ARG A 285 21.19 -9.71 -3.44
N LEU A 286 22.13 -8.80 -3.19
CA LEU A 286 23.27 -8.55 -4.08
C LEU A 286 24.17 -9.78 -4.21
N TYR A 287 24.40 -10.50 -3.11
CA TYR A 287 25.14 -11.77 -3.13
C TYR A 287 24.45 -12.78 -4.05
N ARG A 288 23.14 -12.96 -3.90
CA ARG A 288 22.37 -13.87 -4.76
C ARG A 288 22.40 -13.44 -6.22
N ALA A 289 22.38 -12.14 -6.51
CA ALA A 289 22.50 -11.61 -7.87
C ALA A 289 23.88 -11.89 -8.49
N ILE A 290 24.95 -11.73 -7.70
CA ILE A 290 26.32 -12.13 -8.08
C ILE A 290 26.37 -13.62 -8.42
N GLU A 291 25.77 -14.48 -7.61
CA GLU A 291 25.69 -15.92 -7.90
C GLU A 291 24.88 -16.20 -9.17
N MET A 292 23.75 -15.52 -9.33
CA MET A 292 22.84 -15.72 -10.46
C MET A 292 23.49 -15.32 -11.78
N GLN A 293 24.26 -14.23 -11.81
CA GLN A 293 24.98 -13.81 -13.00
C GLN A 293 25.99 -14.86 -13.46
N GLY A 294 26.78 -15.42 -12.54
CA GLY A 294 27.70 -16.51 -12.85
C GLY A 294 26.95 -17.76 -13.35
N GLN A 295 25.81 -18.10 -12.75
CA GLN A 295 24.98 -19.22 -13.18
C GLN A 295 24.40 -19.03 -14.58
N LEU A 296 24.00 -17.80 -14.94
CA LEU A 296 23.50 -17.45 -16.27
C LEU A 296 24.60 -17.57 -17.33
N TRP A 297 25.77 -17.00 -17.07
CA TRP A 297 26.93 -17.14 -17.95
C TRP A 297 27.31 -18.61 -18.12
N LEU A 298 27.35 -19.37 -17.02
CA LEU A 298 27.72 -20.78 -17.07
C LEU A 298 26.71 -21.61 -17.88
N ALA A 299 25.41 -21.33 -17.73
CA ALA A 299 24.39 -21.97 -18.55
C ALA A 299 24.58 -21.64 -20.04
N ALA A 300 24.87 -20.38 -20.38
CA ALA A 300 25.11 -19.96 -21.76
C ALA A 300 26.37 -20.63 -22.36
N ASP A 301 27.51 -20.50 -21.68
CA ASP A 301 28.82 -20.98 -22.16
C ASP A 301 28.92 -22.51 -22.23
N THR A 302 28.04 -23.22 -21.52
CA THR A 302 27.97 -24.69 -21.55
C THR A 302 26.80 -25.23 -22.36
N GLY A 303 26.01 -24.38 -23.02
CA GLY A 303 24.83 -24.82 -23.78
C GLY A 303 23.75 -25.49 -22.91
N GLY A 304 23.61 -25.04 -21.67
CA GLY A 304 22.62 -25.52 -20.71
C GLY A 304 22.98 -26.82 -20.00
N LEU A 305 24.24 -27.29 -20.08
CA LEU A 305 24.68 -28.47 -19.32
C LEU A 305 24.66 -28.21 -17.81
N PHE A 306 25.04 -27.00 -17.41
CA PHE A 306 24.86 -26.50 -16.05
C PHE A 306 23.62 -25.61 -15.96
N LEU A 307 22.79 -25.86 -14.95
CA LEU A 307 21.65 -25.01 -14.58
C LEU A 307 21.73 -24.71 -13.09
N ASN A 308 21.63 -23.45 -12.70
CA ASN A 308 21.76 -23.00 -11.30
C ASN A 308 23.03 -23.54 -10.60
N GLY A 309 24.15 -23.62 -11.34
CA GLY A 309 25.44 -24.12 -10.82
C GLY A 309 25.54 -25.64 -10.71
N ARG A 310 24.58 -26.38 -11.28
CA ARG A 310 24.50 -27.84 -11.18
C ARG A 310 24.51 -28.52 -12.54
N CYS A 311 25.30 -29.57 -12.70
CA CYS A 311 25.26 -30.45 -13.85
C CYS A 311 24.70 -31.81 -13.44
N LYS A 312 23.50 -32.14 -13.93
CA LYS A 312 22.80 -33.40 -13.63
C LYS A 312 23.57 -34.61 -14.19
N PRO A 313 23.41 -35.82 -13.60
CA PRO A 313 24.14 -37.02 -14.02
C PRO A 313 24.12 -37.28 -15.54
N GLY A 314 22.97 -37.12 -16.19
CA GLY A 314 22.82 -37.32 -17.64
C GLY A 314 23.59 -36.33 -18.52
N ASN A 315 24.07 -35.21 -17.96
CA ASN A 315 24.83 -34.19 -18.69
C ASN A 315 26.34 -34.31 -18.46
N VAL A 316 26.80 -34.99 -17.40
CA VAL A 316 28.22 -35.09 -17.03
C VAL A 316 29.08 -35.64 -18.18
N GLY A 317 28.61 -36.69 -18.85
CA GLY A 317 29.32 -37.30 -19.98
C GLY A 317 29.57 -36.33 -21.14
N ARG A 318 28.70 -35.33 -21.30
CA ARG A 318 28.72 -34.32 -22.38
C ARG A 318 29.63 -33.13 -22.06
N LEU A 319 30.21 -33.07 -20.86
CA LEU A 319 31.12 -31.98 -20.51
C LEU A 319 32.39 -31.99 -21.37
N PRO A 320 32.90 -30.82 -21.79
CA PRO A 320 34.20 -30.69 -22.43
C PRO A 320 35.33 -31.31 -21.59
N ALA A 321 36.34 -31.87 -22.24
CA ALA A 321 37.48 -32.51 -21.57
C ALA A 321 38.18 -31.57 -20.58
N ILE A 322 38.38 -30.30 -20.98
CA ILE A 322 39.00 -29.28 -20.12
C ILE A 322 38.24 -29.05 -18.80
N LEU A 323 36.92 -29.24 -18.78
CA LEU A 323 36.15 -29.14 -17.55
C LEU A 323 36.25 -30.40 -16.69
N LYS A 324 36.33 -31.58 -17.33
CA LYS A 324 36.51 -32.86 -16.62
C LYS A 324 37.87 -32.98 -15.93
N GLU A 325 38.87 -32.21 -16.36
CA GLU A 325 40.18 -32.13 -15.70
C GLU A 325 40.15 -31.29 -14.42
N LEU A 326 39.13 -30.46 -14.20
CA LEU A 326 39.02 -29.64 -12.99
C LEU A 326 38.65 -30.51 -11.78
N PRO A 327 39.38 -30.44 -10.66
CA PRO A 327 39.18 -31.32 -9.51
C PRO A 327 37.84 -31.11 -8.80
N PHE A 328 37.26 -29.91 -8.90
CA PHE A 328 35.95 -29.57 -8.34
C PHE A 328 34.80 -29.77 -9.32
N CYS A 329 35.09 -30.16 -10.57
CA CYS A 329 34.08 -30.47 -11.59
C CYS A 329 33.89 -32.00 -11.72
N GLN A 330 33.94 -32.70 -10.59
CA GLN A 330 33.75 -34.14 -10.50
C GLN A 330 32.37 -34.47 -9.93
N PRO A 331 31.69 -35.52 -10.41
CA PRO A 331 30.41 -35.94 -9.86
C PRO A 331 30.51 -36.30 -8.38
N ALA A 332 29.56 -35.84 -7.58
CA ALA A 332 29.39 -36.29 -6.21
C ALA A 332 28.78 -37.71 -6.16
N ALA A 333 28.53 -38.22 -4.95
CA ALA A 333 27.95 -39.56 -4.75
C ALA A 333 26.57 -39.75 -5.42
N ASP A 334 25.81 -38.66 -5.62
CA ASP A 334 24.52 -38.65 -6.32
C ASP A 334 24.66 -38.53 -7.86
N GLY A 335 25.90 -38.48 -8.36
CA GLY A 335 26.22 -38.31 -9.78
C GLY A 335 26.07 -36.87 -10.29
N GLU A 336 25.67 -35.92 -9.44
CA GLU A 336 25.54 -34.50 -9.80
C GLU A 336 26.85 -33.75 -9.52
N ILE A 337 27.21 -32.79 -10.38
CA ILE A 337 28.28 -31.82 -10.07
C ILE A 337 27.60 -30.57 -9.51
N LYS A 338 28.02 -30.12 -8.32
CA LYS A 338 27.52 -28.91 -7.66
C LYS A 338 28.67 -27.93 -7.45
N LEU A 339 28.61 -26.80 -8.14
CA LEU A 339 29.65 -25.77 -8.05
C LEU A 339 29.29 -24.72 -7.00
N SER A 340 30.26 -24.34 -6.17
CA SER A 340 30.21 -23.13 -5.36
C SER A 340 30.33 -21.87 -6.23
N LEU A 341 30.05 -20.69 -5.66
CA LEU A 341 30.17 -19.42 -6.38
C LEU A 341 31.56 -19.23 -7.01
N GLU A 342 32.62 -19.42 -6.24
CA GLU A 342 33.99 -19.30 -6.77
C GLU A 342 34.27 -20.34 -7.86
N GLN A 343 33.78 -21.57 -7.69
CA GLN A 343 33.95 -22.63 -8.68
C GLN A 343 33.24 -22.31 -10.00
N VAL A 344 32.06 -21.69 -9.95
CA VAL A 344 31.35 -21.20 -11.15
C VAL A 344 32.24 -20.22 -11.94
N TYR A 345 32.83 -19.22 -11.28
CA TYR A 345 33.73 -18.27 -11.95
C TYR A 345 35.01 -18.92 -12.46
N ARG A 346 35.56 -19.92 -11.74
CA ARG A 346 36.71 -20.69 -12.22
C ARG A 346 36.41 -21.50 -13.47
N VAL A 347 35.26 -22.20 -13.51
CA VAL A 347 34.82 -22.92 -14.72
C VAL A 347 34.67 -21.95 -15.90
N LEU A 348 34.02 -20.81 -15.68
CA LEU A 348 33.85 -19.79 -16.72
C LEU A 348 35.20 -19.24 -17.20
N ALA A 349 36.15 -18.99 -16.31
CA ALA A 349 37.49 -18.53 -16.69
C ALA A 349 38.23 -19.58 -17.53
N THR A 350 38.10 -20.86 -17.18
CA THR A 350 38.62 -22.00 -17.96
C THR A 350 37.99 -22.08 -19.36
N LEU A 351 36.71 -21.70 -19.49
CA LEU A 351 36.02 -21.60 -20.78
C LEU A 351 36.36 -20.31 -21.56
N GLY A 352 37.19 -19.42 -21.01
CA GLY A 352 37.62 -18.19 -21.68
C GLY A 352 36.72 -16.97 -21.44
N HIS A 353 35.78 -17.03 -20.49
CA HIS A 353 34.90 -15.90 -20.18
C HIS A 353 35.69 -14.73 -19.57
N GLN A 354 35.85 -13.63 -20.32
CA GLN A 354 36.76 -12.52 -19.98
C GLN A 354 36.54 -11.93 -18.58
N ARG A 355 35.29 -11.65 -18.19
CA ARG A 355 35.01 -11.11 -16.85
C ARG A 355 35.34 -12.10 -15.75
N SER A 356 35.10 -13.38 -15.99
CA SER A 356 35.40 -14.43 -15.02
C SER A 356 36.90 -14.62 -14.87
N GLN A 357 37.69 -14.43 -15.93
CA GLN A 357 39.16 -14.38 -15.85
C GLN A 357 39.63 -13.25 -14.94
N HIS A 358 39.04 -12.05 -15.03
CA HIS A 358 39.34 -10.95 -14.12
C HIS A 358 38.95 -11.26 -12.66
N VAL A 359 37.78 -11.86 -12.44
CA VAL A 359 37.35 -12.31 -11.10
C VAL A 359 38.35 -13.32 -10.53
N VAL A 360 38.75 -14.32 -11.32
CA VAL A 360 39.72 -15.35 -10.89
C VAL A 360 41.10 -14.75 -10.61
N ALA A 361 41.55 -13.80 -11.44
CA ALA A 361 42.81 -13.09 -11.20
C ALA A 361 42.80 -12.33 -9.85
N ASP A 362 41.68 -11.70 -9.47
CA ASP A 362 41.55 -11.10 -8.13
C ASP A 362 41.48 -12.15 -7.02
N LEU A 363 40.70 -13.22 -7.21
CA LEU A 363 40.57 -14.32 -6.23
C LEU A 363 41.93 -14.96 -5.90
N ASP A 364 42.81 -15.07 -6.89
CA ASP A 364 44.14 -15.66 -6.77
C ASP A 364 45.22 -14.61 -6.44
N GLY A 365 44.86 -13.33 -6.42
CA GLY A 365 45.72 -12.20 -6.11
C GLY A 365 46.35 -12.29 -4.72
N ARG A 366 47.62 -11.93 -4.62
CA ARG A 366 48.39 -11.91 -3.37
C ARG A 366 49.04 -10.57 -3.12
N ASP A 367 49.17 -10.19 -1.85
CA ASP A 367 49.90 -8.99 -1.44
C ASP A 367 51.44 -9.19 -1.53
N ALA A 368 52.20 -8.14 -1.23
CA ALA A 368 53.66 -8.17 -1.23
C ALA A 368 54.26 -9.20 -0.24
N ALA A 369 53.48 -9.64 0.76
CA ALA A 369 53.86 -10.66 1.73
C ALA A 369 53.39 -12.08 1.33
N GLY A 370 52.81 -12.24 0.13
CA GLY A 370 52.31 -13.53 -0.37
C GLY A 370 51.00 -13.98 0.28
N ARG A 371 50.27 -13.10 0.97
CA ARG A 371 48.97 -13.43 1.58
C ARG A 371 47.83 -13.20 0.59
N PRO A 372 46.71 -13.95 0.67
CA PRO A 372 45.54 -13.70 -0.16
C PRO A 372 45.07 -12.24 -0.04
N ALA A 373 44.88 -11.56 -1.17
CA ALA A 373 44.53 -10.14 -1.23
C ALA A 373 43.31 -9.87 -2.14
N SER A 374 42.41 -10.83 -2.24
CA SER A 374 41.21 -10.73 -3.08
C SER A 374 40.25 -9.68 -2.53
N ARG A 375 39.96 -8.66 -3.35
CA ARG A 375 38.96 -7.65 -3.05
C ARG A 375 37.55 -8.24 -3.13
N TRP A 376 37.35 -9.20 -4.04
CA TRP A 376 36.12 -9.97 -4.16
C TRP A 376 35.79 -10.75 -2.89
N ARG A 377 36.74 -11.53 -2.37
CA ARG A 377 36.55 -12.25 -1.09
C ARG A 377 36.34 -11.27 0.04
N ALA A 378 37.16 -10.23 0.16
CA ALA A 378 37.02 -9.25 1.24
C ALA A 378 35.62 -8.60 1.27
N ALA A 379 34.99 -8.38 0.11
CA ALA A 379 33.65 -7.83 0.04
C ALA A 379 32.53 -8.86 0.29
N THR A 380 32.70 -10.10 -0.17
CA THR A 380 31.68 -11.15 -0.01
C THR A 380 31.76 -11.87 1.34
N GLU A 381 32.94 -11.93 1.97
CA GLU A 381 33.17 -12.53 3.28
C GLU A 381 32.55 -11.73 4.42
N LYS A 382 32.45 -10.40 4.28
CA LYS A 382 31.65 -9.56 5.19
C LYS A 382 30.21 -10.03 5.30
N ARG A 383 29.62 -10.52 4.20
CA ARG A 383 28.29 -11.15 4.23
C ARG A 383 28.33 -12.54 4.83
N ASN A 384 29.34 -13.35 4.54
CA ASN A 384 29.40 -14.70 5.12
C ASN A 384 29.57 -14.66 6.65
N THR A 385 30.21 -13.62 7.17
CA THR A 385 30.43 -13.38 8.60
C THR A 385 29.39 -12.44 9.23
N SER A 386 28.33 -12.07 8.52
CA SER A 386 27.28 -11.20 9.04
C SER A 386 26.17 -11.98 9.77
N ILE A 387 25.29 -11.25 10.44
CA ILE A 387 24.23 -11.78 11.31
C ILE A 387 23.19 -12.63 10.58
N LEU A 388 22.92 -12.39 9.29
CA LEU A 388 22.02 -13.23 8.47
C LEU A 388 22.76 -14.35 7.71
N ALA A 389 24.03 -14.61 8.03
CA ALA A 389 24.79 -15.74 7.51
C ALA A 389 25.36 -16.58 8.66
N HIS A 390 26.67 -16.48 8.96
CA HIS A 390 27.34 -17.32 9.94
C HIS A 390 27.98 -16.56 11.11
N GLY A 391 27.82 -15.23 11.18
CA GLY A 391 28.36 -14.43 12.28
C GLY A 391 27.30 -13.68 13.08
N VAL A 392 27.73 -12.61 13.76
CA VAL A 392 26.90 -11.87 14.73
C VAL A 392 26.89 -10.35 14.52
N GLN A 393 27.66 -9.85 13.55
CA GLN A 393 27.77 -8.42 13.27
C GLN A 393 26.90 -8.05 12.06
N PRO A 394 26.17 -6.93 12.08
CA PRO A 394 25.38 -6.49 10.93
C PRO A 394 26.27 -5.82 9.86
N ILE A 395 25.83 -5.89 8.61
CA ILE A 395 26.35 -5.07 7.52
C ILE A 395 25.70 -3.69 7.60
N GLY A 396 26.55 -2.67 7.78
CA GLY A 396 26.16 -1.27 7.62
C GLY A 396 26.31 -0.75 6.18
N VAL A 397 25.99 0.53 6.00
CA VAL A 397 26.06 1.24 4.72
C VAL A 397 27.42 1.08 4.00
N ASP A 398 28.54 1.16 4.74
CA ASP A 398 29.88 1.05 4.16
C ASP A 398 30.18 -0.36 3.65
N GLY A 399 29.73 -1.38 4.39
CA GLY A 399 29.89 -2.78 4.00
C GLY A 399 29.12 -3.09 2.73
N PHE A 400 27.85 -2.65 2.67
CA PHE A 400 27.04 -2.77 1.48
C PHE A 400 27.63 -1.97 0.30
N GLY A 401 28.09 -0.74 0.54
CA GLY A 401 28.72 0.11 -0.48
C GLY A 401 30.02 -0.48 -1.05
N GLN A 402 30.81 -1.19 -0.25
CA GLN A 402 31.97 -1.94 -0.74
C GLN A 402 31.53 -3.09 -1.67
N MET A 403 30.52 -3.85 -1.26
CA MET A 403 29.99 -4.96 -2.06
C MET A 403 29.41 -4.48 -3.40
N LYS A 404 28.65 -3.37 -3.38
CA LYS A 404 28.11 -2.69 -4.56
C LYS A 404 29.21 -2.34 -5.56
N ARG A 405 30.30 -1.72 -5.10
CA ARG A 405 31.44 -1.34 -5.95
C ARG A 405 32.11 -2.53 -6.62
N ILE A 406 32.35 -3.60 -5.86
CA ILE A 406 32.96 -4.82 -6.38
C ILE A 406 32.04 -5.51 -7.40
N ALA A 407 30.74 -5.60 -7.12
CA ALA A 407 29.78 -6.17 -8.06
C ALA A 407 29.71 -5.37 -9.37
N ALA A 408 29.69 -4.03 -9.28
CA ALA A 408 29.71 -3.16 -10.45
C ALA A 408 31.00 -3.30 -11.26
N GLU A 409 32.17 -3.34 -10.61
CA GLU A 409 33.46 -3.45 -11.30
C GLU A 409 33.62 -4.78 -12.04
N PHE A 410 33.47 -5.89 -11.33
CA PHE A 410 33.75 -7.21 -11.89
C PHE A 410 32.62 -7.71 -12.81
N LEU A 411 31.36 -7.42 -12.49
CA LEU A 411 30.20 -7.93 -13.22
C LEU A 411 29.53 -6.91 -14.14
N ALA A 412 29.91 -5.62 -14.07
CA ALA A 412 29.23 -4.50 -14.76
C ALA A 412 27.73 -4.42 -14.47
N PHE A 413 27.37 -4.67 -13.22
CA PHE A 413 26.06 -4.26 -12.76
C PHE A 413 25.96 -2.74 -12.72
N ASP A 414 24.96 -2.19 -13.38
CA ASP A 414 24.48 -0.84 -13.06
C ASP A 414 23.68 -0.92 -11.76
N LEU A 415 24.23 -0.27 -10.72
CA LEU A 415 23.67 -0.21 -9.37
C LEU A 415 23.44 1.23 -8.94
N GLU A 416 23.59 2.23 -9.81
CA GLU A 416 23.39 3.63 -9.43
C GLU A 416 21.91 3.98 -9.32
N ARG A 417 21.06 3.31 -10.07
CA ARG A 417 19.60 3.44 -10.02
C ARG A 417 18.93 2.14 -10.43
N GLU A 418 17.68 1.99 -10.04
CA GLU A 418 16.81 0.92 -10.53
C GLU A 418 16.60 1.06 -12.03
N ALA A 419 16.61 -0.05 -12.76
CA ALA A 419 16.24 -0.06 -14.18
C ALA A 419 14.71 0.03 -14.34
N HIS A 420 13.96 -0.57 -13.41
CA HIS A 420 12.50 -0.55 -13.38
C HIS A 420 12.01 0.04 -12.05
N PRO A 421 12.19 1.36 -11.85
CA PRO A 421 11.78 2.02 -10.62
C PRO A 421 10.27 1.91 -10.41
N ILE A 422 9.86 1.81 -9.15
CA ILE A 422 8.45 1.94 -8.78
C ILE A 422 8.14 3.44 -8.78
N PRO A 423 7.19 3.93 -9.62
CA PRO A 423 6.85 5.34 -9.65
C PRO A 423 6.29 5.78 -8.29
N PRO A 424 6.50 7.05 -7.90
CA PRO A 424 5.82 7.60 -6.73
C PRO A 424 4.30 7.49 -6.92
N LEU A 425 3.57 7.25 -5.83
CA LEU A 425 2.12 7.22 -5.88
C LEU A 425 1.58 8.61 -6.22
N ASP A 426 0.84 8.71 -7.32
CA ASP A 426 0.15 9.93 -7.71
C ASP A 426 -1.23 9.97 -7.03
N PRO A 427 -1.52 10.97 -6.18
CA PRO A 427 -2.83 11.10 -5.52
C PRO A 427 -4.00 11.12 -6.51
N ARG A 428 -3.79 11.62 -7.73
CA ARG A 428 -4.80 11.69 -8.79
C ARG A 428 -5.24 10.32 -9.30
N TRP A 429 -4.52 9.26 -8.93
CA TRP A 429 -4.98 7.91 -9.18
C TRP A 429 -6.16 7.48 -8.28
N LEU A 430 -6.38 8.19 -7.17
CA LEU A 430 -7.45 7.92 -6.19
C LEU A 430 -8.56 8.97 -6.22
N GLU A 431 -8.34 10.09 -6.90
CA GLU A 431 -9.35 11.11 -7.24
C GLU A 431 -10.37 10.61 -8.25
#